data_AF-A0A7W6ERD3-F1
#
_entry.id   AF-A0A7W6ERD3-F1
#
_cell.length_a   1.000
_cell.length_b   1.000
_cell.length_c   1.000
_cell.angle_alpha   90.00
_cell.angle_beta   90.00
_cell.angle_gamma   90.00
#
_symmetry.space_group_name_H-M   'P 1'
#
loop_
_entity.id
_entity.type
_entity.pdbx_description
1 polymer ?
#
loop_
_entity_poly.entity_id
_entity_poly.type
_entity_poly.pdbx_seq_one_letter_code
_entity_poly.pdbx_strand_id
1 'polypeptide(L)'
;MIAQIPNTRDSLVMYLKTAPKDSNYVWALNRYANKLLNETDEYDKVDSVLKIAEPLALKYNYFLGKYANTRVRATMYYYKTDYVKALAYFQKAVEEATRFQLPGSILYEAYSNVITLHNSLNNYDEALKMSFKCLEMQEKYKLKPYASIYAAIGDALKALQRPKEALAYLKKAIVIDNEQKNWKNAAIHNNSLGNIYDDLSQPKEALKYFQLALSLAKKAEFLRGQTDYLANTGRMYQQLKQPKEAIRYMEQSLQLAEQLEAVTSVAVAKSNLALVYREIDQPERAEAYLKEALALAKKQNDAVRIAEYQGGLSTLYAENQSFKKAYQSLLESTNLSDSTEKVATAQQLQELIAKYETKTKEQQIRLLQQESKIKDQELLQNRLWLIGGGLALLLALVSIVFVINRAKYRRLRESLQLRNKIAADLHDEIGSTLSSISLLSGLTQKQLAANQPQKAEQMVGKISEDARQMLESMDDIVWTINPRNDSMQHLFTRLREYAKPLAESKEITLDFVTDAQVESLSLPLQVRQNVYLIVKEALNNAFKYAQASQINVEFRGQNDEWNVAVIDNGVGFDVEAVNTRNGLKNMKKRAEEIGGTLVLESVLQKGSAVRLNFKN
;
A
#
# COMPACT_ATOMS: atom_id res chain seq x y z
N MET A 1 77.21 37.84 -54.60
CA MET A 1 76.89 36.40 -54.54
C MET A 1 76.25 36.14 -53.18
N ILE A 2 74.93 36.03 -53.09
CA ILE A 2 74.26 35.71 -51.81
C ILE A 2 74.58 34.24 -51.54
N ALA A 3 75.36 33.95 -50.50
CA ALA A 3 75.61 32.57 -50.09
C ALA A 3 74.27 31.87 -49.88
N GLN A 4 74.08 30.70 -50.51
CA GLN A 4 72.86 29.90 -50.31
C GLN A 4 72.80 29.46 -48.85
N ILE A 5 71.98 30.14 -48.04
CA ILE A 5 71.72 29.72 -46.67
C ILE A 5 70.98 28.38 -46.71
N PRO A 6 71.46 27.35 -46.00
CA PRO A 6 70.83 26.04 -46.02
C PRO A 6 69.37 26.06 -45.57
N ASN A 7 68.59 25.09 -46.05
CA ASN A 7 67.16 24.99 -45.77
C ASN A 7 66.82 23.99 -44.65
N THR A 8 67.68 22.98 -44.41
CA THR A 8 67.46 21.93 -43.41
C THR A 8 68.09 22.30 -42.08
N ARG A 9 67.52 21.78 -40.98
CA ARG A 9 68.01 22.06 -39.63
C ARG A 9 69.47 21.67 -39.45
N ASP A 10 69.84 20.46 -39.87
CA ASP A 10 71.20 19.95 -39.65
C ASP A 10 72.24 20.72 -40.50
N SER A 11 71.89 21.10 -41.72
CA SER A 11 72.77 21.96 -42.54
C SER A 11 72.84 23.39 -42.01
N LEU A 12 71.78 23.92 -41.40
CA LEU A 12 71.82 25.21 -40.69
C LEU A 12 72.75 25.16 -39.48
N VAL A 13 72.73 24.08 -38.70
CA VAL A 13 73.67 23.89 -37.57
C VAL A 13 75.11 23.90 -38.06
N MET A 14 75.41 23.17 -39.14
CA MET A 14 76.76 23.13 -39.70
C MET A 14 77.20 24.51 -40.22
N TYR A 15 76.33 25.20 -40.94
CA TYR A 15 76.58 26.56 -41.42
C TYR A 15 76.86 27.53 -40.26
N LEU A 16 76.08 27.48 -39.18
CA LEU A 16 76.24 28.35 -38.01
C LEU A 16 77.55 28.12 -37.25
N LYS A 17 78.23 26.98 -37.43
CA LYS A 17 79.56 26.73 -36.80
C LYS A 17 80.70 27.43 -37.54
N THR A 18 80.59 27.61 -38.85
CA THR A 18 81.70 28.07 -39.70
C THR A 18 81.44 29.40 -40.39
N ALA A 19 80.20 29.89 -40.40
CA ALA A 19 79.83 31.12 -41.07
C ALA A 19 80.32 32.38 -40.31
N PRO A 20 80.77 33.43 -41.03
CA PRO A 20 81.13 34.70 -40.40
C PRO A 20 79.89 35.35 -39.78
N LYS A 21 80.05 36.01 -38.63
CA LYS A 21 78.94 36.69 -37.94
C LYS A 21 78.53 37.97 -38.68
N ASP A 22 77.75 37.85 -39.75
CA ASP A 22 77.22 38.93 -40.58
C ASP A 22 75.66 38.89 -40.65
N SER A 23 75.05 39.63 -41.58
CA SER A 23 73.59 39.62 -41.77
C SER A 23 73.04 38.25 -42.24
N ASN A 24 73.83 37.47 -43.00
CA ASN A 24 73.45 36.12 -43.40
C ASN A 24 73.48 35.18 -42.19
N TYR A 25 74.42 35.35 -41.27
CA TYR A 25 74.46 34.63 -40.00
C TYR A 25 73.20 34.89 -39.17
N VAL A 26 72.76 36.15 -39.06
CA VAL A 26 71.50 36.51 -38.39
C VAL A 26 70.30 35.85 -39.06
N TRP A 27 70.25 35.85 -40.40
CA TRP A 27 69.18 35.17 -41.14
C TRP A 27 69.18 33.66 -40.88
N ALA A 28 70.34 33.01 -40.89
CA ALA A 28 70.50 31.59 -40.57
C ALA A 28 70.08 31.26 -39.13
N LEU A 29 70.42 32.10 -38.14
CA LEU A 29 70.00 31.92 -36.75
C LEU A 29 68.48 31.97 -36.60
N ASN A 30 67.82 32.99 -37.16
CA ASN A 30 66.36 33.10 -37.10
C ASN A 30 65.68 31.93 -37.82
N ARG A 31 66.24 31.48 -38.95
CA ARG A 31 65.73 30.33 -39.68
C ARG A 31 65.88 29.02 -38.89
N TYR A 32 67.03 28.84 -38.24
CA TYR A 32 67.30 27.71 -37.36
C TYR A 32 66.36 27.72 -36.16
N ALA A 33 66.13 28.87 -35.52
CA ALA A 33 65.17 29.03 -34.43
C ALA A 33 63.74 28.67 -34.87
N ASN A 34 63.30 29.14 -36.04
CA ASN A 34 61.97 28.80 -36.59
C ASN A 34 61.85 27.31 -36.94
N LYS A 35 62.96 26.66 -37.33
CA LYS A 35 63.01 25.24 -37.60
C LYS A 35 62.92 24.41 -36.33
N LEU A 36 63.67 24.80 -35.29
CA LEU A 36 63.54 24.22 -33.95
C LEU A 36 62.09 24.30 -33.47
N LEU A 37 61.44 25.47 -33.54
CA LEU A 37 60.03 25.59 -33.12
C LEU A 37 59.05 24.67 -33.85
N ASN A 38 59.29 24.37 -35.12
CA ASN A 38 58.36 23.58 -35.93
C ASN A 38 58.64 22.07 -35.88
N GLU A 39 59.86 21.69 -35.50
CA GLU A 39 60.33 20.29 -35.55
C GLU A 39 60.62 19.72 -34.16
N THR A 40 60.77 20.56 -33.12
CA THR A 40 61.06 20.15 -31.74
C THR A 40 60.38 21.07 -30.72
N ASP A 41 60.22 20.59 -29.48
CA ASP A 41 59.72 21.39 -28.34
C ASP A 41 60.87 22.05 -27.52
N GLU A 42 62.03 22.27 -28.14
CA GLU A 42 63.22 22.82 -27.47
C GLU A 42 63.15 24.36 -27.33
N TYR A 43 62.12 24.88 -26.63
CA TYR A 43 61.85 26.31 -26.51
C TYR A 43 63.01 27.11 -25.88
N ASP A 44 63.74 26.52 -24.94
CA ASP A 44 64.87 27.21 -24.28
C ASP A 44 66.06 27.40 -25.24
N LYS A 45 66.23 26.46 -26.16
CA LYS A 45 67.24 26.53 -27.22
C LYS A 45 66.85 27.57 -28.26
N VAL A 46 65.57 27.66 -28.59
CA VAL A 46 65.02 28.73 -29.44
C VAL A 46 65.30 30.09 -28.80
N ASP A 47 64.96 30.30 -27.53
CA ASP A 47 65.23 31.55 -26.83
C ASP A 47 66.73 31.90 -26.80
N SER A 48 67.58 30.90 -26.56
CA SER A 48 69.05 31.07 -26.58
C SER A 48 69.56 31.53 -27.96
N VAL A 49 69.08 30.91 -29.03
CA VAL A 49 69.43 31.30 -30.41
C VAL A 49 68.95 32.72 -30.71
N LEU A 50 67.74 33.07 -30.29
CA LEU A 50 67.16 34.40 -30.54
C LEU A 50 67.87 35.51 -29.75
N LYS A 51 68.35 35.23 -28.52
CA LYS A 51 69.19 36.14 -27.72
C LYS A 51 70.53 36.47 -28.38
N ILE A 52 71.08 35.56 -29.19
CA ILE A 52 72.30 35.80 -29.98
C ILE A 52 71.97 36.58 -31.25
N ALA A 53 70.89 36.23 -31.94
CA ALA A 53 70.51 36.83 -33.22
C ALA A 53 70.09 38.31 -33.09
N GLU A 54 69.39 38.69 -32.03
CA GLU A 54 68.83 40.02 -31.82
C GLU A 54 69.88 41.16 -31.77
N PRO A 55 70.92 41.10 -30.91
CA PRO A 55 71.95 42.15 -30.88
C PRO A 55 72.78 42.20 -32.16
N LEU A 56 73.01 41.05 -32.82
CA LEU A 56 73.70 41.01 -34.11
C LEU A 56 72.87 41.67 -35.22
N ALA A 57 71.55 41.46 -35.22
CA ALA A 57 70.65 42.11 -36.17
C ALA A 57 70.73 43.65 -36.05
N LEU A 58 70.74 44.16 -34.82
CA LEU A 58 70.89 45.60 -34.56
C LEU A 58 72.28 46.11 -34.93
N LYS A 59 73.34 45.39 -34.56
CA LYS A 59 74.74 45.76 -34.88
C LYS A 59 74.96 45.94 -36.38
N TYR A 60 74.34 45.10 -37.21
CA TYR A 60 74.49 45.14 -38.67
C TYR A 60 73.38 45.92 -39.39
N ASN A 61 72.52 46.65 -38.66
CA ASN A 61 71.35 47.35 -39.21
C ASN A 61 70.47 46.44 -40.08
N TYR A 62 70.43 45.14 -39.78
CA TYR A 62 69.63 44.16 -40.51
C TYR A 62 68.22 44.09 -39.93
N PHE A 63 67.42 45.12 -40.22
CA PHE A 63 66.08 45.31 -39.65
C PHE A 63 65.10 44.17 -39.99
N LEU A 64 65.21 43.56 -41.18
CA LEU A 64 64.43 42.37 -41.53
C LEU A 64 64.78 41.18 -40.61
N GLY A 65 66.05 41.02 -40.24
CA GLY A 65 66.50 40.04 -39.25
C GLY A 65 66.00 40.35 -37.84
N LYS A 66 65.91 41.63 -37.46
CA LYS A 66 65.34 42.04 -36.17
C LYS A 66 63.84 41.72 -36.09
N TYR A 67 63.08 42.08 -37.14
CA TYR A 67 61.67 41.72 -37.28
C TYR A 67 61.47 40.20 -37.22
N ALA A 68 62.26 39.43 -37.98
CA ALA A 68 62.16 37.98 -38.00
C ALA A 68 62.43 37.37 -36.62
N ASN A 69 63.39 37.91 -35.87
CA ASN A 69 63.66 37.49 -34.50
C ASN A 69 62.42 37.70 -33.59
N THR A 70 61.83 38.89 -33.63
CA THR A 70 60.63 39.24 -32.86
C THR A 70 59.43 38.36 -33.24
N ARG A 71 59.20 38.09 -34.53
CA ARG A 71 58.15 37.19 -35.03
C ARG A 71 58.34 35.75 -34.54
N VAL A 72 59.58 35.25 -34.54
CA VAL A 72 59.88 33.89 -34.05
C VAL A 72 59.70 33.82 -32.52
N ARG A 73 60.04 34.86 -31.76
CA ARG A 73 59.70 34.95 -30.32
C ARG A 73 58.19 34.90 -30.09
N ALA A 74 57.41 35.65 -30.88
CA ALA A 74 55.95 35.64 -30.79
C ALA A 74 55.39 34.23 -31.05
N THR A 75 55.90 33.56 -32.08
CA THR A 75 55.52 32.18 -32.44
C THR A 75 55.89 31.17 -31.34
N MET A 76 57.04 31.35 -30.69
CA MET A 76 57.44 30.54 -29.54
C MET A 76 56.44 30.66 -28.38
N TYR A 77 56.04 31.89 -28.02
CA TYR A 77 55.04 32.09 -26.97
C TYR A 77 53.66 31.55 -27.36
N TYR A 78 53.31 31.63 -28.65
CA TYR A 78 52.10 31.02 -29.18
C TYR A 78 52.07 29.51 -28.95
N TYR A 79 53.15 28.80 -29.31
CA TYR A 79 53.25 27.35 -29.06
C TYR A 79 53.30 26.98 -27.56
N LYS A 80 53.87 27.86 -26.73
CA LYS A 80 53.80 27.75 -25.26
C LYS A 80 52.43 28.08 -24.68
N THR A 81 51.42 28.39 -25.51
CA THR A 81 50.06 28.79 -25.12
C THR A 81 49.97 30.08 -24.28
N ASP A 82 51.06 30.86 -24.22
CA ASP A 82 51.07 32.19 -23.59
C ASP A 82 50.62 33.24 -24.62
N TYR A 83 49.32 33.23 -24.91
CA TYR A 83 48.73 34.06 -25.96
C TYR A 83 48.85 35.56 -25.69
N VAL A 84 48.90 35.97 -24.41
CA VAL A 84 49.09 37.38 -24.03
C VAL A 84 50.49 37.85 -24.45
N LYS A 85 51.54 37.10 -24.10
CA LYS A 85 52.90 37.45 -24.54
C LYS A 85 53.05 37.30 -26.06
N ALA A 86 52.47 36.27 -26.65
CA ALA A 86 52.49 36.09 -28.10
C ALA A 86 51.92 37.32 -28.82
N LEU A 87 50.80 37.87 -28.32
CA LEU A 87 50.15 39.04 -28.91
C LEU A 87 51.01 40.29 -28.77
N ALA A 88 51.58 40.52 -27.59
CA ALA A 88 52.50 41.64 -27.37
C ALA A 88 53.71 41.59 -28.34
N TYR A 89 54.30 40.40 -28.55
CA TYR A 89 55.40 40.25 -29.49
C TYR A 89 54.98 40.36 -30.96
N PHE A 90 53.79 39.87 -31.35
CA PHE A 90 53.30 40.07 -32.72
C PHE A 90 52.96 41.54 -33.00
N GLN A 91 52.37 42.27 -32.04
CA GLN A 91 52.14 43.71 -32.14
C GLN A 91 53.47 44.46 -32.24
N LYS A 92 54.47 44.10 -31.41
CA LYS A 92 55.83 44.64 -31.52
C LYS A 92 56.45 44.36 -32.89
N ALA A 93 56.21 43.21 -33.50
CA ALA A 93 56.68 42.91 -34.85
C ALA A 93 56.01 43.83 -35.91
N VAL A 94 54.73 44.18 -35.75
CA VAL A 94 54.04 45.17 -36.59
C VAL A 94 54.64 46.56 -36.41
N GLU A 95 54.92 46.98 -35.17
CA GLU A 95 55.57 48.25 -34.86
C GLU A 95 56.98 48.34 -35.47
N GLU A 96 57.79 47.28 -35.32
CA GLU A 96 59.13 47.18 -35.91
C GLU A 96 59.06 47.25 -37.44
N ALA A 97 58.15 46.49 -38.06
CA ALA A 97 57.97 46.52 -39.52
C ALA A 97 57.56 47.91 -40.02
N THR A 98 56.72 48.62 -39.27
CA THR A 98 56.30 49.99 -39.59
C THR A 98 57.45 50.98 -39.40
N ARG A 99 58.11 50.95 -38.24
CA ARG A 99 59.21 51.85 -37.87
C ARG A 99 60.40 51.73 -38.82
N PHE A 100 60.74 50.51 -39.21
CA PHE A 100 61.85 50.24 -40.13
C PHE A 100 61.45 50.33 -41.61
N GLN A 101 60.20 50.72 -41.91
CA GLN A 101 59.67 50.87 -43.27
C GLN A 101 59.91 49.62 -44.12
N LEU A 102 59.69 48.44 -43.53
CA LEU A 102 59.86 47.17 -44.23
C LEU A 102 58.86 47.05 -45.39
N PRO A 103 59.15 46.22 -46.41
CA PRO A 103 58.27 46.06 -47.56
C PRO A 103 56.82 45.76 -47.15
N GLY A 104 55.86 46.28 -47.91
CA GLY A 104 54.42 46.13 -47.61
C GLY A 104 53.98 44.66 -47.43
N SER A 105 54.66 43.71 -48.09
CA SER A 105 54.44 42.27 -47.91
C SER A 105 54.78 41.77 -46.50
N ILE A 106 55.85 42.31 -45.88
CA ILE A 106 56.27 41.95 -44.51
C ILE A 106 55.30 42.55 -43.49
N LEU A 107 54.88 43.80 -43.71
CA LEU A 107 53.87 44.43 -42.87
C LEU A 107 52.53 43.68 -42.95
N TYR A 108 52.14 43.24 -44.16
CA TYR A 108 50.94 42.44 -44.40
C TYR A 108 51.00 41.09 -43.67
N GLU A 109 52.15 40.39 -43.72
CA GLU A 109 52.37 39.15 -42.95
C GLU A 109 52.31 39.40 -41.42
N ALA A 110 52.90 40.51 -40.95
CA ALA A 110 52.87 40.87 -39.53
C ALA A 110 51.44 41.06 -39.02
N TYR A 111 50.60 41.79 -39.76
CA TYR A 111 49.18 41.95 -39.43
C TYR A 111 48.41 40.63 -39.49
N SER A 112 48.67 39.75 -40.48
CA SER A 112 48.02 38.44 -40.57
C SER A 112 48.25 37.58 -39.31
N ASN A 113 49.44 37.65 -38.71
CA ASN A 113 49.74 36.92 -37.48
C ASN A 113 48.97 37.49 -36.28
N VAL A 114 48.88 38.83 -36.17
CA VAL A 114 48.11 39.50 -35.12
C VAL A 114 46.61 39.18 -35.22
N ILE A 115 46.05 39.20 -36.44
CA ILE A 115 44.65 38.84 -36.72
C ILE A 115 44.34 37.42 -36.23
N THR A 116 45.18 36.46 -36.62
CA THR A 116 45.01 35.05 -36.26
C THR A 116 44.98 34.87 -34.74
N LEU A 117 45.81 35.63 -34.03
CA LEU A 117 45.87 35.57 -32.57
C LEU A 117 44.69 36.29 -31.90
N HIS A 118 44.23 37.43 -32.43
CA HIS A 118 43.00 38.06 -31.93
C HIS A 118 41.79 37.13 -32.06
N ASN A 119 41.64 36.42 -33.18
CA ASN A 119 40.60 35.40 -33.32
C ASN A 119 40.76 34.27 -32.29
N SER A 120 41.99 33.80 -32.06
CA SER A 120 42.27 32.77 -31.03
C SER A 120 41.93 33.25 -29.60
N LEU A 121 41.99 34.56 -29.36
CA LEU A 121 41.66 35.21 -28.10
C LEU A 121 40.20 35.69 -28.02
N ASN A 122 39.34 35.34 -29.00
CA ASN A 122 37.96 35.81 -29.12
C ASN A 122 37.79 37.35 -29.25
N ASN A 123 38.86 38.06 -29.64
CA ASN A 123 38.85 39.51 -29.88
C ASN A 123 38.41 39.81 -31.32
N TYR A 124 37.18 39.41 -31.66
CA TYR A 124 36.68 39.40 -33.03
C TYR A 124 36.57 40.78 -33.68
N ASP A 125 36.22 41.82 -32.93
CA ASP A 125 36.14 43.20 -33.45
C ASP A 125 37.51 43.72 -33.91
N GLU A 126 38.55 43.52 -33.10
CA GLU A 126 39.92 43.92 -33.46
C GLU A 126 40.48 43.06 -34.58
N ALA A 127 40.20 41.75 -34.59
CA ALA A 127 40.56 40.87 -35.71
C ALA A 127 39.92 41.36 -37.03
N LEU A 128 38.64 41.73 -37.00
CA LEU A 128 37.92 42.22 -38.17
C LEU A 128 38.48 43.57 -38.66
N LYS A 129 38.70 44.51 -37.75
CA LYS A 129 39.29 45.83 -38.04
C LYS A 129 40.68 45.70 -38.67
N MET A 130 41.54 44.87 -38.11
CA MET A 130 42.88 44.63 -38.66
C MET A 130 42.84 43.87 -40.00
N SER A 131 41.86 42.98 -40.18
CA SER A 131 41.66 42.28 -41.44
C SER A 131 41.27 43.23 -42.58
N PHE A 132 40.39 44.20 -42.33
CA PHE A 132 40.07 45.23 -43.32
C PHE A 132 41.28 46.10 -43.66
N LYS A 133 42.11 46.45 -42.66
CA LYS A 133 43.39 47.14 -42.92
C LYS A 133 44.32 46.31 -43.81
N CYS A 134 44.34 44.99 -43.66
CA CYS A 134 45.09 44.12 -44.57
C CYS A 134 44.52 44.15 -45.99
N LEU A 135 43.20 44.21 -46.17
CA LEU A 135 42.59 44.33 -47.50
C LEU A 135 42.99 45.64 -48.19
N GLU A 136 43.00 46.77 -47.47
CA GLU A 136 43.49 48.06 -47.98
C GLU A 136 44.97 47.97 -48.40
N MET A 137 45.80 47.33 -47.58
CA MET A 137 47.22 47.11 -47.89
C MET A 137 47.40 46.21 -49.11
N GLN A 138 46.56 45.17 -49.26
CA GLN A 138 46.58 44.27 -50.40
C GLN A 138 46.37 45.05 -51.71
N GLU A 139 45.41 45.98 -51.73
CA GLU A 139 45.14 46.85 -52.87
C GLU A 139 46.26 47.86 -53.10
N LYS A 140 46.66 48.61 -52.06
CA LYS A 140 47.70 49.64 -52.12
C LYS A 140 49.04 49.12 -52.66
N TYR A 141 49.45 47.94 -52.20
CA TYR A 141 50.73 47.33 -52.56
C TYR A 141 50.61 46.26 -53.65
N LYS A 142 49.41 46.06 -54.22
CA LYS A 142 49.11 45.03 -55.24
C LYS A 142 49.60 43.63 -54.84
N LEU A 143 49.38 43.27 -53.58
CA LEU A 143 49.82 42.00 -53.02
C LEU A 143 48.88 40.87 -53.42
N LYS A 144 49.41 39.64 -53.49
CA LYS A 144 48.56 38.46 -53.64
C LYS A 144 47.73 38.26 -52.37
N PRO A 145 46.44 37.90 -52.49
CA PRO A 145 45.58 37.70 -51.35
C PRO A 145 46.01 36.50 -50.52
N TYR A 146 46.02 36.61 -49.19
CA TYR A 146 46.18 35.47 -48.28
C TYR A 146 44.81 34.92 -47.88
N ALA A 147 44.60 33.63 -48.11
CA ALA A 147 43.37 32.93 -47.72
C ALA A 147 43.07 33.10 -46.21
N SER A 148 44.11 33.10 -45.37
CA SER A 148 44.00 33.27 -43.90
C SER A 148 43.31 34.57 -43.49
N ILE A 149 43.48 35.66 -44.23
CA ILE A 149 42.83 36.94 -43.89
C ILE A 149 41.33 36.88 -44.21
N TYR A 150 40.95 36.34 -45.36
CA TYR A 150 39.54 36.16 -45.71
C TYR A 150 38.85 35.16 -44.77
N ALA A 151 39.54 34.10 -44.39
CA ALA A 151 39.04 33.14 -43.41
C ALA A 151 38.86 33.79 -42.04
N ALA A 152 39.84 34.59 -41.58
CA ALA A 152 39.75 35.30 -40.32
C ALA A 152 38.58 36.30 -40.28
N ILE A 153 38.29 36.99 -41.38
CA ILE A 153 37.08 37.83 -41.52
C ILE A 153 35.83 36.97 -41.38
N GLY A 154 35.78 35.83 -42.08
CA GLY A 154 34.66 34.91 -42.01
C GLY A 154 34.39 34.40 -40.59
N ASP A 155 35.42 33.95 -39.90
CA ASP A 155 35.32 33.44 -38.53
C ASP A 155 34.91 34.55 -37.54
N ALA A 156 35.46 35.77 -37.69
CA ALA A 156 35.08 36.92 -36.88
C ALA A 156 33.62 37.35 -37.12
N LEU A 157 33.18 37.43 -38.37
CA LEU A 157 31.79 37.75 -38.71
C LEU A 157 30.82 36.68 -38.20
N LYS A 158 31.21 35.41 -38.26
CA LYS A 158 30.44 34.31 -37.68
C LYS A 158 30.25 34.52 -36.18
N ALA A 159 31.34 34.77 -35.44
CA ALA A 159 31.30 34.99 -34.00
C ALA A 159 30.50 36.24 -33.61
N LEU A 160 30.54 37.29 -34.43
CA LEU A 160 29.74 38.52 -34.28
C LEU A 160 28.28 38.35 -34.76
N GLN A 161 27.77 37.12 -34.88
CA GLN A 161 26.39 36.81 -35.26
C GLN A 161 25.97 37.35 -36.64
N ARG A 162 26.93 37.45 -37.58
CA ARG A 162 26.72 37.84 -38.98
C ARG A 162 27.08 36.70 -39.95
N PRO A 163 26.50 35.48 -39.78
CA PRO A 163 26.91 34.28 -40.52
C PRO A 163 26.71 34.37 -42.04
N LYS A 164 25.70 35.12 -42.51
CA LYS A 164 25.44 35.27 -43.96
C LYS A 164 26.55 36.03 -44.67
N GLU A 165 27.14 37.03 -44.02
CA GLU A 165 28.24 37.83 -44.57
C GLU A 165 29.55 37.02 -44.58
N ALA A 166 29.77 36.21 -43.54
CA ALA A 166 30.93 35.32 -43.42
C ALA A 166 31.08 34.36 -44.62
N LEU A 167 29.96 33.89 -45.19
CA LEU A 167 29.95 32.96 -46.34
C LEU A 167 30.75 33.48 -47.53
N ALA A 168 30.63 34.78 -47.86
CA ALA A 168 31.31 35.35 -49.02
C ALA A 168 32.84 35.35 -48.85
N TYR A 169 33.31 35.70 -47.65
CA TYR A 169 34.74 35.75 -47.33
C TYR A 169 35.35 34.35 -47.25
N LEU A 170 34.68 33.38 -46.61
CA LEU A 170 35.16 31.99 -46.56
C LEU A 170 35.19 31.33 -47.94
N LYS A 171 34.20 31.58 -48.81
CA LYS A 171 34.23 31.11 -50.20
C LYS A 171 35.44 31.67 -50.96
N LYS A 172 35.76 32.95 -50.75
CA LYS A 172 36.96 33.56 -51.35
C LYS A 172 38.26 32.94 -50.81
N ALA A 173 38.34 32.65 -49.50
CA ALA A 173 39.47 31.94 -48.91
C ALA A 173 39.68 30.57 -49.56
N ILE A 174 38.61 29.79 -49.73
CA ILE A 174 38.64 28.45 -50.35
C ILE A 174 39.13 28.50 -51.81
N VAL A 175 38.70 29.50 -52.60
CA VAL A 175 39.19 29.67 -53.97
C VAL A 175 40.70 29.87 -53.97
N ILE A 176 41.20 30.76 -53.11
CA ILE A 176 42.64 31.04 -52.99
C ILE A 176 43.41 29.79 -52.56
N ASP A 177 42.92 29.04 -51.56
CA ASP A 177 43.58 27.81 -51.12
C ASP A 177 43.63 26.74 -52.22
N ASN A 178 42.56 26.58 -52.99
CA ASN A 178 42.52 25.64 -54.11
C ASN A 178 43.51 26.04 -55.23
N GLU A 179 43.59 27.32 -55.57
CA GLU A 179 44.57 27.84 -56.53
C GLU A 179 46.01 27.59 -56.07
N GLN A 180 46.25 27.72 -54.76
CA GLN A 180 47.55 27.44 -54.13
C GLN A 180 47.79 25.96 -53.85
N LYS A 181 46.82 25.08 -54.16
CA LYS A 181 46.83 23.64 -53.84
C LYS A 181 47.05 23.36 -52.34
N ASN A 182 46.63 24.28 -51.49
CA ASN A 182 46.65 24.13 -50.04
C ASN A 182 45.41 23.37 -49.56
N TRP A 183 45.38 22.07 -49.87
CA TRP A 183 44.22 21.21 -49.62
C TRP A 183 43.83 21.16 -48.14
N LYS A 184 44.79 21.28 -47.22
CA LYS A 184 44.55 21.31 -45.78
C LYS A 184 43.73 22.54 -45.38
N ASN A 185 44.14 23.74 -45.80
CA ASN A 185 43.40 24.96 -45.48
C ASN A 185 42.04 25.01 -46.20
N ALA A 186 41.99 24.55 -47.46
CA ALA A 186 40.72 24.41 -48.17
C ALA A 186 39.75 23.48 -47.41
N ALA A 187 40.24 22.39 -46.81
CA ALA A 187 39.43 21.51 -45.98
C ALA A 187 38.90 22.22 -44.73
N ILE A 188 39.77 22.95 -44.01
CA ILE A 188 39.42 23.72 -42.81
C ILE A 188 38.33 24.75 -43.12
N HIS A 189 38.50 25.55 -44.17
CA HIS A 189 37.53 26.58 -44.54
C HIS A 189 36.21 26.00 -45.05
N ASN A 190 36.22 24.85 -45.73
CA ASN A 190 34.99 24.14 -46.08
C ASN A 190 34.26 23.64 -44.82
N ASN A 191 34.98 23.16 -43.81
CA ASN A 191 34.36 22.82 -42.53
C ASN A 191 33.78 24.05 -41.83
N SER A 192 34.45 25.21 -41.87
CA SER A 192 33.89 26.47 -41.35
C SER A 192 32.60 26.87 -42.07
N LEU A 193 32.53 26.72 -43.41
CA LEU A 193 31.27 26.88 -44.15
C LEU A 193 30.20 25.89 -43.69
N GLY A 194 30.55 24.62 -43.52
CA GLY A 194 29.65 23.59 -43.01
C GLY A 194 29.04 23.97 -41.67
N ASN A 195 29.87 24.43 -40.73
CA ASN A 195 29.43 24.91 -39.42
C ASN A 195 28.49 26.12 -39.54
N ILE A 196 28.76 27.06 -40.44
CA ILE A 196 27.86 28.22 -40.66
C ILE A 196 26.49 27.76 -41.18
N TYR A 197 26.46 26.78 -42.11
CA TYR A 197 25.19 26.25 -42.59
C TYR A 197 24.44 25.44 -41.52
N ASP A 198 25.15 24.75 -40.62
CA ASP A 198 24.56 24.09 -39.45
C ASP A 198 23.94 25.13 -38.50
N ASP A 199 24.66 26.21 -38.17
CA ASP A 199 24.14 27.32 -37.35
C ASP A 199 22.92 28.00 -37.99
N LEU A 200 22.85 28.03 -39.33
CA LEU A 200 21.69 28.51 -40.09
C LEU A 200 20.56 27.48 -40.23
N SER A 201 20.68 26.32 -39.56
CA SER A 201 19.73 25.20 -39.62
C SER A 201 19.48 24.68 -41.05
N GLN A 202 20.54 24.63 -41.86
CA GLN A 202 20.52 24.13 -43.24
C GLN A 202 21.36 22.84 -43.38
N PRO A 203 20.89 21.70 -42.83
CA PRO A 203 21.68 20.47 -42.71
C PRO A 203 22.15 19.89 -44.06
N LYS A 204 21.38 20.09 -45.15
CA LYS A 204 21.76 19.61 -46.48
C LYS A 204 22.97 20.35 -47.04
N GLU A 205 23.03 21.67 -46.87
CA GLU A 205 24.19 22.47 -47.31
C GLU A 205 25.38 22.21 -46.39
N ALA A 206 25.17 22.13 -45.07
CA ALA A 206 26.22 21.79 -44.12
C ALA A 206 26.87 20.43 -44.46
N LEU A 207 26.05 19.40 -44.74
CA LEU A 207 26.51 18.08 -45.16
C LEU A 207 27.40 18.15 -46.39
N LYS A 208 27.02 18.91 -47.43
CA LYS A 208 27.80 19.08 -48.65
C LYS A 208 29.20 19.62 -48.36
N TYR A 209 29.31 20.67 -47.53
CA TYR A 209 30.59 21.28 -47.21
C TYR A 209 31.44 20.41 -46.27
N PHE A 210 30.84 19.69 -45.31
CA PHE A 210 31.58 18.72 -44.48
C PHE A 210 32.13 17.55 -45.30
N GLN A 211 31.38 17.03 -46.27
CA GLN A 211 31.87 15.99 -47.18
C GLN A 211 33.00 16.50 -48.07
N LEU A 212 32.90 17.75 -48.57
CA LEU A 212 33.98 18.37 -49.33
C LEU A 212 35.23 18.55 -48.45
N ALA A 213 35.07 19.03 -47.21
CA ALA A 213 36.15 19.13 -46.24
C ALA A 213 36.82 17.77 -45.99
N LEU A 214 36.03 16.70 -45.79
CA LEU A 214 36.54 15.34 -45.61
C LEU A 214 37.35 14.85 -46.82
N SER A 215 36.86 15.10 -48.03
CA SER A 215 37.57 14.70 -49.26
C SER A 215 38.92 15.41 -49.41
N LEU A 216 38.97 16.70 -49.08
CA LEU A 216 40.18 17.51 -49.12
C LEU A 216 41.16 17.13 -47.99
N ALA A 217 40.64 16.82 -46.80
CA ALA A 217 41.44 16.33 -45.68
C ALA A 217 42.10 14.98 -45.97
N LYS A 218 41.41 14.08 -46.69
CA LYS A 218 41.99 12.83 -47.20
C LYS A 218 43.12 13.10 -48.20
N LYS A 219 42.89 14.01 -49.15
CA LYS A 219 43.91 14.43 -50.14
C LYS A 219 45.13 15.09 -49.49
N ALA A 220 44.93 15.78 -48.37
CA ALA A 220 45.98 16.44 -47.61
C ALA A 220 46.65 15.56 -46.55
N GLU A 221 46.22 14.29 -46.41
CA GLU A 221 46.63 13.38 -45.31
C GLU A 221 46.44 14.02 -43.92
N PHE A 222 45.45 14.91 -43.79
CA PHE A 222 45.17 15.64 -42.55
C PHE A 222 44.27 14.81 -41.62
N LEU A 223 44.84 13.80 -40.98
CA LEU A 223 44.10 12.80 -40.18
C LEU A 223 43.21 13.42 -39.10
N ARG A 224 43.72 14.41 -38.34
CA ARG A 224 42.92 15.08 -37.30
C ARG A 224 41.66 15.74 -37.86
N GLY A 225 41.77 16.44 -39.01
CA GLY A 225 40.62 17.04 -39.67
C GLY A 225 39.63 15.98 -40.16
N GLN A 226 40.11 14.83 -40.65
CA GLN A 226 39.23 13.74 -41.08
C GLN A 226 38.34 13.25 -39.93
N THR A 227 38.87 13.11 -38.71
CA THR A 227 38.09 12.76 -37.52
C THR A 227 36.94 13.74 -37.29
N ASP A 228 37.25 15.05 -37.21
CA ASP A 228 36.24 16.08 -36.95
C ASP A 228 35.18 16.13 -38.06
N TYR A 229 35.58 16.02 -39.32
CA TYR A 229 34.67 16.13 -40.46
C TYR A 229 33.78 14.89 -40.62
N LEU A 230 34.26 13.71 -40.23
CA LEU A 230 33.45 12.49 -40.12
C LEU A 230 32.37 12.65 -39.04
N ALA A 231 32.73 13.14 -37.85
CA ALA A 231 31.77 13.39 -36.77
C ALA A 231 30.69 14.41 -37.19
N ASN A 232 31.09 15.52 -37.81
CA ASN A 232 30.16 16.55 -38.30
C ASN A 232 29.25 16.01 -39.42
N THR A 233 29.79 15.21 -40.34
CA THR A 233 29.00 14.51 -41.36
C THR A 233 27.96 13.58 -40.73
N GLY A 234 28.35 12.80 -39.72
CA GLY A 234 27.44 11.93 -38.97
C GLY A 234 26.32 12.72 -38.28
N ARG A 235 26.65 13.85 -37.64
CA ARG A 235 25.67 14.76 -37.03
C ARG A 235 24.65 15.28 -38.04
N MET A 236 25.08 15.63 -39.26
CA MET A 236 24.16 16.08 -40.29
C MET A 236 23.20 14.97 -40.74
N TYR A 237 23.68 13.73 -40.88
CA TYR A 237 22.80 12.59 -41.16
C TYR A 237 21.81 12.33 -40.00
N GLN A 238 22.23 12.56 -38.75
CA GLN A 238 21.34 12.48 -37.59
C GLN A 238 20.23 13.54 -37.66
N GLN A 239 20.56 14.81 -37.92
CA GLN A 239 19.57 15.88 -38.11
C GLN A 239 18.63 15.61 -39.30
N LEU A 240 19.14 15.00 -40.37
CA LEU A 240 18.36 14.57 -41.54
C LEU A 240 17.53 13.29 -41.29
N LYS A 241 17.50 12.77 -40.07
CA LYS A 241 16.78 11.56 -39.66
C LYS A 241 17.19 10.31 -40.44
N GLN A 242 18.49 10.21 -40.74
CA GLN A 242 19.14 9.06 -41.38
C GLN A 242 20.12 8.38 -40.40
N PRO A 243 19.61 7.67 -39.37
CA PRO A 243 20.44 7.18 -38.27
C PRO A 243 21.47 6.13 -38.68
N LYS A 244 21.20 5.31 -39.71
CA LYS A 244 22.16 4.31 -40.22
C LYS A 244 23.42 4.96 -40.76
N GLU A 245 23.27 6.03 -41.52
CA GLU A 245 24.39 6.79 -42.06
C GLU A 245 25.11 7.56 -40.97
N ALA A 246 24.36 8.16 -40.03
CA ALA A 246 24.93 8.84 -38.88
C ALA A 246 25.86 7.93 -38.08
N ILE A 247 25.39 6.73 -37.71
CA ILE A 247 26.19 5.72 -36.99
C ILE A 247 27.44 5.36 -37.79
N ARG A 248 27.29 5.05 -39.09
CA ARG A 248 28.43 4.67 -39.95
C ARG A 248 29.54 5.73 -39.95
N TYR A 249 29.20 7.01 -40.12
CA TYR A 249 30.18 8.09 -40.14
C TYR A 249 30.77 8.37 -38.75
N MET A 250 29.98 8.27 -37.69
CA MET A 250 30.46 8.44 -36.32
C MET A 250 31.36 7.28 -35.86
N GLU A 251 31.10 6.05 -36.28
CA GLU A 251 31.99 4.89 -36.04
C GLU A 251 33.33 5.04 -36.76
N GLN A 252 33.34 5.52 -38.01
CA GLN A 252 34.57 5.85 -38.72
C GLN A 252 35.37 6.95 -37.99
N SER A 253 34.68 7.98 -37.49
CA SER A 253 35.29 9.02 -36.67
C SER A 253 35.88 8.45 -35.39
N LEU A 254 35.16 7.56 -34.70
CA LEU A 254 35.62 6.92 -33.47
C LEU A 254 36.87 6.07 -33.72
N GLN A 255 36.85 5.21 -34.74
CA GLN A 255 37.96 4.36 -35.09
C GLN A 255 39.23 5.17 -35.40
N LEU A 256 39.10 6.26 -36.18
CA LEU A 256 40.24 7.12 -36.48
C LEU A 256 40.72 7.88 -35.25
N ALA A 257 39.81 8.35 -34.38
CA ALA A 257 40.18 8.99 -33.12
C ALA A 257 40.97 8.05 -32.19
N GLU A 258 40.59 6.77 -32.13
CA GLU A 258 41.28 5.75 -31.35
C GLU A 258 42.68 5.46 -31.93
N GLN A 259 42.81 5.35 -33.25
CA GLN A 259 44.11 5.17 -33.93
C GLN A 259 45.07 6.33 -33.68
N LEU A 260 44.55 7.55 -33.54
CA LEU A 260 45.34 8.75 -33.23
C LEU A 260 45.59 8.94 -31.74
N GLU A 261 45.11 8.02 -30.89
CA GLU A 261 45.11 8.13 -29.42
C GLU A 261 44.52 9.46 -28.91
N ALA A 262 43.61 10.05 -29.70
CA ALA A 262 43.02 11.34 -29.43
C ALA A 262 41.85 11.20 -28.45
N VAL A 263 42.16 10.99 -27.16
CA VAL A 263 41.19 10.67 -26.09
C VAL A 263 39.99 11.62 -26.07
N THR A 264 40.23 12.91 -26.25
CA THR A 264 39.25 13.98 -26.40
C THR A 264 38.28 13.69 -27.56
N SER A 265 38.78 13.34 -28.73
CA SER A 265 37.95 13.07 -29.91
C SER A 265 37.18 11.75 -29.78
N VAL A 266 37.76 10.75 -29.11
CA VAL A 266 37.08 9.48 -28.77
C VAL A 266 35.85 9.74 -27.92
N ALA A 267 35.97 10.56 -26.87
CA ALA A 267 34.84 10.89 -26.00
C ALA A 267 33.69 11.59 -26.75
N VAL A 268 34.01 12.53 -27.64
CA VAL A 268 33.02 13.25 -28.47
C VAL A 268 32.35 12.32 -29.49
N ALA A 269 33.10 11.42 -30.12
CA ALA A 269 32.52 10.46 -31.04
C ALA A 269 31.53 9.51 -30.31
N LYS A 270 31.88 9.06 -29.09
CA LYS A 270 30.99 8.25 -28.25
C LYS A 270 29.74 9.01 -27.81
N SER A 271 29.85 10.27 -27.38
CA SER A 271 28.66 11.06 -27.00
C SER A 271 27.73 11.31 -28.19
N ASN A 272 28.27 11.54 -29.39
CA ASN A 272 27.48 11.68 -30.61
C ASN A 272 26.78 10.37 -30.99
N LEU A 273 27.46 9.22 -30.88
CA LEU A 273 26.82 7.90 -31.07
C LEU A 273 25.69 7.70 -30.07
N ALA A 274 25.90 8.05 -28.80
CA ALA A 274 24.87 7.95 -27.78
C ALA A 274 23.61 8.77 -28.13
N LEU A 275 23.79 9.98 -28.67
CA LEU A 275 22.68 10.81 -29.12
C LEU A 275 21.88 10.10 -30.23
N VAL A 276 22.55 9.49 -31.21
CA VAL A 276 21.87 8.75 -32.29
C VAL A 276 21.15 7.52 -31.73
N TYR A 277 21.78 6.76 -30.84
CA TYR A 277 21.17 5.59 -30.20
C TYR A 277 19.95 5.96 -29.35
N ARG A 278 19.97 7.11 -28.68
CA ARG A 278 18.81 7.64 -27.95
C ARG A 278 17.65 7.94 -28.92
N GLU A 279 17.91 8.57 -30.06
CA GLU A 279 16.86 8.92 -31.04
C GLU A 279 16.20 7.71 -31.71
N ILE A 280 16.90 6.56 -31.79
CA ILE A 280 16.34 5.31 -32.32
C ILE A 280 15.81 4.38 -31.23
N ASP A 281 15.53 4.92 -30.03
CA ASP A 281 14.96 4.21 -28.89
C ASP A 281 15.80 2.99 -28.44
N GLN A 282 17.13 3.17 -28.39
CA GLN A 282 18.09 2.21 -27.83
C GLN A 282 18.80 2.80 -26.59
N PRO A 283 18.06 3.04 -25.49
CA PRO A 283 18.57 3.76 -24.35
C PRO A 283 19.76 3.08 -23.65
N GLU A 284 19.83 1.75 -23.66
CA GLU A 284 20.93 1.01 -23.02
C GLU A 284 22.26 1.26 -23.72
N ARG A 285 22.24 1.32 -25.06
CA ARG A 285 23.44 1.65 -25.84
C ARG A 285 23.82 3.11 -25.67
N ALA A 286 22.83 4.00 -25.66
CA ALA A 286 23.07 5.42 -25.41
C ALA A 286 23.72 5.64 -24.03
N GLU A 287 23.21 4.99 -22.99
CA GLU A 287 23.76 5.07 -21.63
C GLU A 287 25.19 4.54 -21.57
N ALA A 288 25.48 3.42 -22.22
CA ALA A 288 26.84 2.84 -22.25
C ALA A 288 27.84 3.82 -22.87
N TYR A 289 27.55 4.33 -24.08
CA TYR A 289 28.42 5.29 -24.75
C TYR A 289 28.60 6.60 -23.97
N LEU A 290 27.54 7.14 -23.36
CA LEU A 290 27.64 8.34 -22.51
C LEU A 290 28.50 8.10 -21.27
N LYS A 291 28.38 6.95 -20.62
CA LYS A 291 29.22 6.60 -19.46
C LYS A 291 30.68 6.43 -19.84
N GLU A 292 30.96 5.83 -20.98
CA GLU A 292 32.33 5.72 -21.50
C GLU A 292 32.91 7.10 -21.84
N ALA A 293 32.16 7.96 -22.52
CA ALA A 293 32.56 9.34 -22.80
C ALA A 293 32.83 10.13 -21.50
N LEU A 294 31.96 9.98 -20.50
CA LEU A 294 32.10 10.58 -19.18
C LEU A 294 33.35 10.10 -18.45
N ALA A 295 33.65 8.80 -18.50
CA ALA A 295 34.86 8.26 -17.88
C ALA A 295 36.14 8.85 -18.51
N LEU A 296 36.15 9.01 -19.84
CA LEU A 296 37.26 9.65 -20.56
C LEU A 296 37.40 11.14 -20.22
N ALA A 297 36.30 11.88 -20.12
CA ALA A 297 36.31 13.29 -19.71
C ALA A 297 36.80 13.47 -18.27
N LYS A 298 36.34 12.62 -17.34
CA LYS A 298 36.81 12.59 -15.95
C LYS A 298 38.32 12.31 -15.88
N LYS A 299 38.84 11.39 -16.68
CA LYS A 299 40.29 11.09 -16.75
C LYS A 299 41.12 12.30 -17.21
N GLN A 300 40.55 13.15 -18.06
CA GLN A 300 41.20 14.37 -18.57
C GLN A 300 40.99 15.60 -17.66
N ASN A 301 40.17 15.49 -16.61
CA ASN A 301 39.68 16.64 -15.82
C ASN A 301 39.01 17.72 -16.69
N ASP A 302 38.31 17.32 -17.77
CA ASP A 302 37.59 18.23 -18.66
C ASP A 302 36.20 18.55 -18.09
N ALA A 303 36.12 19.57 -17.25
CA ALA A 303 34.90 19.96 -16.54
C ALA A 303 33.72 20.25 -17.48
N VAL A 304 33.99 20.90 -18.63
CA VAL A 304 32.98 21.26 -19.64
C VAL A 304 32.33 19.99 -20.18
N ARG A 305 33.14 18.99 -20.56
CA ARG A 305 32.62 17.74 -21.11
C ARG A 305 31.97 16.85 -20.07
N ILE A 306 32.47 16.87 -18.84
CA ILE A 306 31.81 16.17 -17.73
C ILE A 306 30.39 16.71 -17.56
N ALA A 307 30.22 18.04 -17.58
CA ALA A 307 28.90 18.67 -17.51
C ALA A 307 28.02 18.28 -18.70
N GLU A 308 28.54 18.35 -19.92
CA GLU A 308 27.82 17.98 -21.16
C GLU A 308 27.31 16.53 -21.11
N TYR A 309 28.18 15.58 -20.77
CA TYR A 309 27.82 14.15 -20.76
C TYR A 309 26.89 13.81 -19.59
N GLN A 310 27.01 14.48 -18.45
CA GLN A 310 26.04 14.36 -17.35
C GLN A 310 24.67 14.93 -17.74
N GLY A 311 24.62 16.04 -18.46
CA GLY A 311 23.39 16.58 -19.05
C GLY A 311 22.74 15.57 -20.00
N GLY A 312 23.52 14.95 -20.88
CA GLY A 312 23.07 13.88 -21.77
C GLY A 312 22.46 12.68 -21.02
N LEU A 313 23.11 12.21 -19.94
CA LEU A 313 22.59 11.15 -19.08
C LEU A 313 21.31 11.57 -18.35
N SER A 314 21.24 12.81 -17.89
CA SER A 314 20.04 13.36 -17.26
C SER A 314 18.83 13.29 -18.20
N THR A 315 18.98 13.77 -19.44
CA THR A 315 17.92 13.71 -20.44
C THR A 315 17.50 12.26 -20.71
N LEU A 316 18.47 11.36 -20.91
CA LEU A 316 18.19 9.95 -21.16
C LEU A 316 17.41 9.30 -20.01
N TYR A 317 17.81 9.55 -18.75
CA TYR A 317 17.11 9.03 -17.59
C TYR A 317 15.71 9.64 -17.41
N ALA A 318 15.53 10.92 -17.75
CA ALA A 318 14.24 11.58 -17.68
C ALA A 318 13.25 10.98 -18.70
N GLU A 319 13.70 10.75 -19.93
CA GLU A 319 12.93 10.07 -20.99
C GLU A 319 12.53 8.65 -20.56
N ASN A 320 13.44 7.91 -19.94
CA ASN A 320 13.19 6.57 -19.39
C ASN A 320 12.47 6.56 -18.02
N GLN A 321 11.87 7.68 -17.61
CA GLN A 321 11.12 7.85 -16.34
C GLN A 321 11.93 7.52 -15.07
N SER A 322 13.26 7.48 -15.17
CA SER A 322 14.20 7.27 -14.08
C SER A 322 14.55 8.60 -13.40
N PHE A 323 13.54 9.32 -12.93
CA PHE A 323 13.65 10.71 -12.45
C PHE A 323 14.70 10.92 -11.35
N LYS A 324 14.92 9.93 -10.48
CA LYS A 324 15.97 10.01 -9.44
C LYS A 324 17.37 10.08 -10.04
N LYS A 325 17.68 9.22 -11.02
CA LYS A 325 18.97 9.22 -11.71
C LYS A 325 19.12 10.47 -12.57
N ALA A 326 18.03 10.88 -13.24
CA ALA A 326 18.00 12.11 -14.01
C ALA A 326 18.37 13.32 -13.15
N TYR A 327 17.76 13.44 -11.97
CA TYR A 327 18.04 14.51 -11.02
C TYR A 327 19.50 14.51 -10.55
N GLN A 328 20.05 13.34 -10.22
CA GLN A 328 21.45 13.22 -9.81
C GLN A 328 22.42 13.67 -10.91
N SER A 329 22.22 13.17 -12.14
CA SER A 329 23.04 13.58 -13.28
C SER A 329 22.91 15.06 -13.60
N LEU A 330 21.69 15.64 -13.51
CA LEU A 330 21.49 17.07 -13.73
C LEU A 330 22.21 17.93 -12.69
N LEU A 331 22.16 17.51 -11.42
CA LEU A 331 22.84 18.21 -10.33
C LEU A 331 24.36 18.22 -10.54
N GLU A 332 24.94 17.07 -10.90
CA GLU A 332 26.37 16.98 -11.23
C GLU A 332 26.75 17.86 -12.42
N SER A 333 25.91 17.93 -13.46
CA SER A 333 26.11 18.84 -14.59
C SER A 333 26.09 20.32 -14.14
N THR A 334 25.09 20.73 -13.36
CA THR A 334 24.95 22.13 -12.92
C THR A 334 26.10 22.64 -12.05
N ASN A 335 26.70 21.76 -11.24
CA ASN A 335 27.82 22.13 -10.38
C ASN A 335 29.10 22.43 -11.16
N LEU A 336 29.19 21.97 -12.41
CA LEU A 336 30.36 22.08 -13.27
C LEU A 336 30.18 23.09 -14.42
N SER A 337 28.95 23.50 -14.74
CA SER A 337 28.68 24.52 -15.77
C SER A 337 28.97 25.95 -15.28
N ASP A 338 29.45 26.80 -16.20
CA ASP A 338 29.73 28.22 -15.98
C ASP A 338 28.46 29.07 -15.81
N SER A 339 28.65 30.33 -15.37
CA SER A 339 27.58 31.27 -14.96
C SER A 339 26.44 31.46 -15.97
N THR A 340 26.72 31.44 -17.27
CA THR A 340 25.74 31.70 -18.35
C THR A 340 24.83 30.51 -18.66
N GLU A 341 25.28 29.27 -18.46
CA GLU A 341 24.44 28.07 -18.66
C GLU A 341 23.55 27.78 -17.44
N LYS A 342 23.94 28.24 -16.25
CA LYS A 342 23.20 27.98 -14.99
C LYS A 342 21.73 28.37 -15.05
N VAL A 343 21.36 29.40 -15.81
CA VAL A 343 19.97 29.89 -15.87
C VAL A 343 19.05 28.91 -16.59
N ALA A 344 19.45 28.40 -17.75
CA ALA A 344 18.67 27.41 -18.49
C ALA A 344 18.60 26.07 -17.74
N THR A 345 19.73 25.66 -17.13
CA THR A 345 19.80 24.41 -16.38
C THR A 345 19.04 24.49 -15.05
N ALA A 346 18.90 25.68 -14.44
CA ALA A 346 18.08 25.88 -13.24
C ALA A 346 16.58 25.68 -13.52
N GLN A 347 16.08 26.14 -14.67
CA GLN A 347 14.69 25.89 -15.08
C GLN A 347 14.43 24.40 -15.32
N GLN A 348 15.34 23.72 -16.03
CA GLN A 348 15.26 22.28 -16.24
C GLN A 348 15.30 21.51 -14.91
N LEU A 349 16.13 21.95 -13.96
CA LEU A 349 16.20 21.37 -12.62
C LEU A 349 14.88 21.55 -11.86
N GLN A 350 14.27 22.73 -11.94
CA GLN A 350 12.99 23.01 -11.29
C GLN A 350 11.84 22.17 -11.87
N GLU A 351 11.78 22.02 -13.19
CA GLU A 351 10.79 21.14 -13.84
C GLU A 351 10.99 19.67 -13.41
N LEU A 352 12.25 19.23 -13.35
CA LEU A 352 12.57 17.86 -12.97
C LEU A 352 12.25 17.58 -11.49
N ILE A 353 12.51 18.55 -10.60
CA ILE A 353 12.08 18.50 -9.19
C ILE A 353 10.57 18.36 -9.10
N ALA A 354 9.81 19.19 -9.82
CA ALA A 354 8.35 19.13 -9.81
C ALA A 354 7.82 17.76 -10.27
N LYS A 355 8.40 17.18 -11.33
CA LYS A 355 8.05 15.82 -11.81
C LYS A 355 8.39 14.74 -10.78
N TYR A 356 9.58 14.80 -10.18
CA TYR A 356 10.00 13.85 -9.14
C TYR A 356 9.10 13.92 -7.90
N GLU A 357 8.76 15.12 -7.42
CA GLU A 357 7.84 15.32 -6.30
C GLU A 357 6.43 14.80 -6.63
N THR A 358 5.93 15.08 -7.83
CA THR A 358 4.63 14.59 -8.29
C THR A 358 4.59 13.06 -8.26
N LYS A 359 5.63 12.40 -8.79
CA LYS A 359 5.71 10.94 -8.77
C LYS A 359 5.72 10.36 -7.36
N THR A 360 6.40 11.03 -6.44
CA THR A 360 6.49 10.64 -5.03
C THR A 360 5.11 10.79 -4.35
N LYS A 361 4.41 11.91 -4.58
CA LYS A 361 3.05 12.15 -4.06
C LYS A 361 2.04 11.14 -4.61
N GLU A 362 2.10 10.79 -5.89
CA GLU A 362 1.24 9.75 -6.48
C GLU A 362 1.43 8.37 -5.83
N GLN A 363 2.67 8.01 -5.50
CA GLN A 363 2.97 6.77 -4.78
C GLN A 363 2.37 6.80 -3.37
N GLN A 364 2.50 7.94 -2.68
CA GLN A 364 1.91 8.13 -1.35
C GLN A 364 0.37 8.08 -1.38
N ILE A 365 -0.27 8.71 -2.36
CA ILE A 365 -1.73 8.65 -2.55
C ILE A 365 -2.18 7.21 -2.78
N ARG A 366 -1.46 6.43 -3.59
CA ARG A 366 -1.77 5.01 -3.82
C ARG A 366 -1.71 4.19 -2.53
N LEU A 367 -0.71 4.41 -1.69
CA LEU A 367 -0.59 3.74 -0.40
C LEU A 367 -1.75 4.13 0.54
N LEU A 368 -2.06 5.41 0.65
CA LEU A 368 -3.20 5.89 1.45
C LEU A 368 -4.53 5.32 0.97
N GLN A 369 -4.72 5.19 -0.35
CA GLN A 369 -5.92 4.55 -0.91
C GLN A 369 -5.99 3.05 -0.58
N GLN A 370 -4.85 2.35 -0.55
CA GLN A 370 -4.81 0.95 -0.10
C GLN A 370 -5.15 0.83 1.39
N GLU A 371 -4.59 1.67 2.25
CA GLU A 371 -4.93 1.70 3.68
C GLU A 371 -6.42 2.01 3.91
N SER A 372 -6.99 2.96 3.15
CA SER A 372 -8.41 3.28 3.23
C SER A 372 -9.28 2.07 2.86
N LYS A 373 -8.93 1.34 1.79
CA LYS A 373 -9.67 0.13 1.39
C LYS A 373 -9.64 -0.96 2.46
N ILE A 374 -8.51 -1.14 3.14
CA ILE A 374 -8.38 -2.11 4.24
C ILE A 374 -9.28 -1.70 5.41
N LYS A 375 -9.26 -0.42 5.81
CA LYS A 375 -10.14 0.08 6.87
C LYS A 375 -11.62 -0.09 6.54
N ASP A 376 -12.02 0.16 5.29
CA ASP A 376 -13.41 -0.04 4.85
C ASP A 376 -13.84 -1.52 4.94
N GLN A 377 -12.93 -2.45 4.62
CA GLN A 377 -13.17 -3.90 4.77
C GLN A 377 -13.31 -4.31 6.24
N GLU A 378 -12.46 -3.81 7.13
CA GLU A 378 -12.55 -4.06 8.58
C GLU A 378 -13.87 -3.52 9.15
N LEU A 379 -14.27 -2.31 8.74
CA LEU A 379 -15.54 -1.72 9.17
C LEU A 379 -16.74 -2.57 8.73
N LEU A 380 -16.70 -3.11 7.50
CA LEU A 380 -17.75 -3.99 7.00
C LEU A 380 -17.82 -5.29 7.81
N GLN A 381 -16.68 -5.93 8.10
CA GLN A 381 -16.62 -7.12 8.96
C GLN A 381 -17.20 -6.85 10.35
N ASN A 382 -16.84 -5.73 10.97
CA ASN A 382 -17.36 -5.35 12.29
C ASN A 382 -18.89 -5.15 12.28
N ARG A 383 -19.45 -4.54 11.22
CA ARG A 383 -20.91 -4.40 11.07
C ARG A 383 -21.60 -5.76 10.96
N LEU A 384 -21.02 -6.70 10.20
CA LEU A 384 -21.58 -8.04 10.06
C LEU A 384 -21.59 -8.80 11.39
N TRP A 385 -20.52 -8.71 12.18
CA TRP A 385 -20.46 -9.30 13.52
C TRP A 385 -21.51 -8.71 14.47
N LEU A 386 -21.71 -7.39 14.45
CA LEU A 386 -22.73 -6.74 15.29
C LEU A 386 -24.16 -7.18 14.92
N ILE A 387 -24.47 -7.24 13.62
CA ILE A 387 -25.79 -7.70 13.14
C ILE A 387 -26.02 -9.17 13.52
N GLY A 388 -25.01 -10.02 13.29
CA GLY A 388 -25.07 -11.44 13.65
C GLY A 388 -25.28 -11.66 15.15
N GLY A 389 -24.54 -10.93 15.99
CA GLY A 389 -24.71 -10.96 17.45
C GLY A 389 -26.10 -10.51 17.90
N GLY A 390 -26.65 -9.45 17.29
CA GLY A 390 -28.01 -8.98 17.57
C GLY A 390 -29.09 -10.01 17.25
N LEU A 391 -29.00 -10.67 16.08
CA LEU A 391 -29.92 -11.73 15.68
C LEU A 391 -29.88 -12.94 16.63
N ALA A 392 -28.68 -13.34 17.06
CA ALA A 392 -28.51 -14.47 17.99
C ALA A 392 -29.17 -14.19 19.35
N LEU A 393 -29.01 -12.97 19.88
CA LEU A 393 -29.67 -12.54 21.12
C LEU A 393 -31.20 -12.57 21.01
N LEU A 394 -31.74 -12.11 19.88
CA LEU A 394 -33.18 -12.08 19.64
C LEU A 394 -33.78 -13.50 19.60
N LEU A 395 -33.09 -14.44 18.93
CA LEU A 395 -33.47 -15.86 18.90
C LEU A 395 -33.45 -16.52 20.29
N ALA A 396 -32.44 -16.20 21.11
CA ALA A 396 -32.37 -16.71 22.49
C ALA A 396 -33.57 -16.22 23.31
N LEU A 397 -33.94 -14.95 23.17
CA LEU A 397 -35.04 -14.33 23.91
C LEU A 397 -36.41 -14.93 23.52
N VAL A 398 -36.64 -15.16 22.23
CA VAL A 398 -37.84 -15.85 21.72
C VAL A 398 -37.92 -17.28 22.28
N SER A 399 -36.80 -17.99 22.32
CA SER A 399 -36.74 -19.37 22.83
C SER A 399 -37.08 -19.44 24.33
N ILE A 400 -36.59 -18.50 25.13
CA ILE A 400 -36.91 -18.41 26.57
C ILE A 400 -38.41 -18.19 26.77
N VAL A 401 -39.00 -17.22 26.06
CA VAL A 401 -40.44 -16.92 26.15
C VAL A 401 -41.29 -18.15 25.77
N PHE A 402 -40.89 -18.87 24.73
CA PHE A 402 -41.57 -20.09 24.31
C PHE A 402 -41.58 -21.17 25.39
N VAL A 403 -40.44 -21.40 26.05
CA VAL A 403 -40.31 -22.40 27.14
C VAL A 403 -41.21 -22.05 28.32
N ILE A 404 -41.23 -20.79 28.75
CA ILE A 404 -42.06 -20.32 29.87
C ILE A 404 -43.55 -20.54 29.58
N ASN A 405 -43.99 -20.14 28.38
CA ASN A 405 -45.40 -20.29 28.00
C ASN A 405 -45.81 -21.75 27.95
N ARG A 406 -44.98 -22.64 27.40
CA ARG A 406 -45.26 -24.08 27.35
C ARG A 406 -45.44 -24.69 28.74
N ALA A 407 -44.62 -24.29 29.71
CA ALA A 407 -44.74 -24.74 31.09
C ALA A 407 -46.07 -24.30 31.73
N LYS A 408 -46.51 -23.06 31.47
CA LYS A 408 -47.78 -22.51 31.97
C LYS A 408 -48.99 -23.29 31.44
N TYR A 409 -49.02 -23.59 30.14
CA TYR A 409 -50.12 -24.35 29.52
C TYR A 409 -50.29 -25.76 30.12
N ARG A 410 -49.18 -26.41 30.46
CA ARG A 410 -49.22 -27.77 31.04
C ARG A 410 -49.94 -27.79 32.40
N ARG A 411 -49.60 -26.87 33.31
CA ARG A 411 -50.21 -26.79 34.65
C ARG A 411 -51.73 -26.57 34.60
N LEU A 412 -52.18 -25.72 33.68
CA LEU A 412 -53.62 -25.42 33.55
C LEU A 412 -54.42 -26.65 33.13
N ARG A 413 -53.85 -27.47 32.24
CA ARG A 413 -54.50 -28.67 31.72
C ARG A 413 -54.68 -29.74 32.79
N GLU A 414 -53.66 -29.93 33.64
CA GLU A 414 -53.68 -30.91 34.73
C GLU A 414 -54.80 -30.59 35.75
N SER A 415 -55.00 -29.31 36.12
CA SER A 415 -56.06 -28.90 37.06
C SER A 415 -57.49 -29.15 36.52
N LEU A 416 -57.71 -28.93 35.22
CA LEU A 416 -59.02 -29.18 34.59
C LEU A 416 -59.39 -30.67 34.57
N GLN A 417 -58.40 -31.54 34.31
CA GLN A 417 -58.64 -32.98 34.27
C GLN A 417 -59.09 -33.53 35.62
N LEU A 418 -58.51 -33.06 36.73
CA LEU A 418 -58.89 -33.49 38.07
C LEU A 418 -60.35 -33.15 38.42
N ARG A 419 -60.81 -31.92 38.08
CA ARG A 419 -62.21 -31.51 38.31
C ARG A 419 -63.22 -32.36 37.55
N ASN A 420 -62.90 -32.70 36.31
CA ASN A 420 -63.79 -33.55 35.49
C ASN A 420 -63.88 -34.97 36.03
N LYS A 421 -62.80 -35.52 36.60
CA LYS A 421 -62.81 -36.84 37.22
C LYS A 421 -63.76 -36.89 38.42
N ILE A 422 -63.68 -35.89 39.30
CA ILE A 422 -64.55 -35.77 40.48
C ILE A 422 -66.02 -35.60 40.06
N ALA A 423 -66.29 -34.82 39.02
CA ALA A 423 -67.65 -34.66 38.48
C ALA A 423 -68.22 -35.96 37.90
N ALA A 424 -67.38 -36.82 37.32
CA ALA A 424 -67.79 -38.13 36.81
C ALA A 424 -68.13 -39.12 37.94
N ASP A 425 -67.29 -39.23 38.97
CA ASP A 425 -67.53 -40.11 40.12
C ASP A 425 -68.87 -39.74 40.83
N LEU A 426 -69.18 -38.45 40.92
CA LEU A 426 -70.46 -37.95 41.45
C LEU A 426 -71.68 -38.43 40.64
N HIS A 427 -71.57 -38.37 39.30
CA HIS A 427 -72.66 -38.77 38.41
C HIS A 427 -73.00 -40.26 38.59
N ASP A 428 -71.99 -41.10 38.79
CA ASP A 428 -72.17 -42.56 38.88
C ASP A 428 -72.80 -43.01 40.22
N GLU A 429 -72.39 -42.43 41.36
CA GLU A 429 -72.95 -42.78 42.68
C GLU A 429 -74.40 -42.27 42.85
N ILE A 430 -74.70 -41.05 42.39
CA ILE A 430 -76.07 -40.51 42.45
C ILE A 430 -76.98 -41.26 41.48
N GLY A 431 -76.51 -41.50 40.25
CA GLY A 431 -77.31 -42.15 39.20
C GLY A 431 -77.75 -43.56 39.58
N SER A 432 -76.86 -44.36 40.18
CA SER A 432 -77.18 -45.73 40.60
C SER A 432 -78.19 -45.78 41.76
N THR A 433 -78.02 -44.93 42.77
CA THR A 433 -78.93 -44.90 43.95
C THR A 433 -80.31 -44.34 43.57
N LEU A 434 -80.38 -43.33 42.70
CA LEU A 434 -81.65 -42.79 42.20
C LEU A 434 -82.40 -43.82 41.36
N SER A 435 -81.67 -44.63 40.59
CA SER A 435 -82.24 -45.75 39.84
C SER A 435 -82.83 -46.82 40.77
N SER A 436 -82.15 -47.15 41.88
CA SER A 436 -82.67 -48.05 42.93
C SER A 436 -83.99 -47.52 43.51
N ILE A 437 -84.00 -46.25 43.93
CA ILE A 437 -85.19 -45.59 44.50
C ILE A 437 -86.35 -45.60 43.50
N SER A 438 -86.08 -45.29 42.23
CA SER A 438 -87.10 -45.31 41.17
C SER A 438 -87.69 -46.70 40.96
N LEU A 439 -86.85 -47.74 40.89
CA LEU A 439 -87.28 -49.13 40.76
C LEU A 439 -88.12 -49.57 41.97
N LEU A 440 -87.62 -49.34 43.18
CA LEU A 440 -88.30 -49.70 44.42
C LEU A 440 -89.64 -48.95 44.56
N SER A 441 -89.72 -47.70 44.11
CA SER A 441 -90.97 -46.91 44.12
C SER A 441 -92.01 -47.51 43.18
N GLY A 442 -91.62 -47.90 41.96
CA GLY A 442 -92.51 -48.60 41.02
C GLY A 442 -92.94 -49.99 41.52
N LEU A 443 -92.06 -50.72 42.20
CA LEU A 443 -92.38 -52.01 42.82
C LEU A 443 -93.31 -51.83 44.03
N THR A 444 -93.14 -50.78 44.84
CA THR A 444 -94.02 -50.42 45.95
C THR A 444 -95.46 -50.29 45.47
N GLN A 445 -95.69 -49.53 44.38
CA GLN A 445 -97.02 -49.36 43.80
C GLN A 445 -97.63 -50.71 43.33
N LYS A 446 -96.83 -51.60 42.73
CA LYS A 446 -97.28 -52.95 42.34
C LYS A 446 -97.65 -53.82 43.55
N GLN A 447 -96.87 -53.77 44.63
CA GLN A 447 -97.14 -54.57 45.84
C GLN A 447 -98.37 -54.06 46.61
N LEU A 448 -98.62 -52.74 46.61
CA LEU A 448 -99.86 -52.16 47.12
C LEU A 448 -101.07 -52.60 46.31
N ALA A 449 -100.99 -52.58 44.98
CA ALA A 449 -102.07 -53.06 44.10
C ALA A 449 -102.32 -54.58 44.25
N ALA A 450 -101.28 -55.36 44.58
CA ALA A 450 -101.39 -56.80 44.87
C ALA A 450 -101.87 -57.11 46.30
N ASN A 451 -102.30 -56.11 47.07
CA ASN A 451 -102.78 -56.22 48.45
C ASN A 451 -101.76 -56.85 49.42
N GLN A 452 -100.46 -56.60 49.20
CA GLN A 452 -99.35 -57.02 50.07
C GLN A 452 -98.72 -55.82 50.81
N PRO A 453 -99.44 -55.18 51.75
CA PRO A 453 -99.02 -53.93 52.38
C PRO A 453 -97.69 -54.04 53.14
N GLN A 454 -97.39 -55.20 53.73
CA GLN A 454 -96.15 -55.44 54.47
C GLN A 454 -94.90 -55.39 53.58
N LYS A 455 -94.96 -55.90 52.34
CA LYS A 455 -93.82 -55.82 51.41
C LYS A 455 -93.67 -54.44 50.81
N ALA A 456 -94.79 -53.75 50.57
CA ALA A 456 -94.76 -52.35 50.16
C ALA A 456 -94.13 -51.47 51.24
N GLU A 457 -94.47 -51.69 52.51
CA GLU A 457 -93.87 -51.00 53.65
C GLU A 457 -92.36 -51.25 53.75
N GLN A 458 -91.91 -52.49 53.54
CA GLN A 458 -90.47 -52.80 53.46
C GLN A 458 -89.77 -52.06 52.31
N MET A 459 -90.40 -51.95 51.13
CA MET A 459 -89.85 -51.21 49.99
C MET A 459 -89.81 -49.70 50.25
N VAL A 460 -90.85 -49.12 50.86
CA VAL A 460 -90.85 -47.70 51.28
C VAL A 460 -89.78 -47.44 52.32
N GLY A 461 -89.62 -48.35 53.29
CA GLY A 461 -88.53 -48.32 54.25
C GLY A 461 -87.17 -48.31 53.55
N LYS A 462 -86.98 -49.18 52.54
CA LYS A 462 -85.74 -49.23 51.76
C LYS A 462 -85.50 -47.99 50.90
N ILE A 463 -86.55 -47.40 50.31
CA ILE A 463 -86.46 -46.11 49.59
C ILE A 463 -86.05 -44.99 50.54
N SER A 464 -86.64 -44.93 51.74
CA SER A 464 -86.29 -43.91 52.74
C SER A 464 -84.83 -44.06 53.19
N GLU A 465 -84.36 -45.29 53.34
CA GLU A 465 -82.97 -45.59 53.67
C GLU A 465 -82.03 -45.17 52.53
N ASP A 466 -82.30 -45.60 51.30
CA ASP A 466 -81.48 -45.26 50.12
C ASP A 466 -81.45 -43.74 49.87
N ALA A 467 -82.56 -43.03 50.09
CA ALA A 467 -82.65 -41.57 49.95
C ALA A 467 -81.86 -40.83 51.05
N ARG A 468 -81.93 -41.30 52.31
CA ARG A 468 -81.12 -40.74 53.41
C ARG A 468 -79.63 -40.97 53.15
N GLN A 469 -79.26 -42.18 52.73
CA GLN A 469 -77.89 -42.51 52.40
C GLN A 469 -77.35 -41.67 51.23
N MET A 470 -78.17 -41.38 50.21
CA MET A 470 -77.81 -40.49 49.10
C MET A 470 -77.59 -39.04 49.57
N LEU A 471 -78.49 -38.51 50.40
CA LEU A 471 -78.35 -37.14 50.93
C LEU A 471 -77.08 -37.00 51.77
N GLU A 472 -76.78 -38.00 52.60
CA GLU A 472 -75.56 -38.05 53.40
C GLU A 472 -74.30 -38.12 52.53
N SER A 473 -74.31 -38.98 51.51
CA SER A 473 -73.17 -39.10 50.57
C SER A 473 -72.97 -37.81 49.76
N MET A 474 -74.05 -37.17 49.33
CA MET A 474 -74.00 -35.91 48.59
C MET A 474 -73.48 -34.76 49.46
N ASP A 475 -73.90 -34.67 50.73
CA ASP A 475 -73.41 -33.68 51.68
C ASP A 475 -71.91 -33.88 51.96
N ASP A 476 -71.46 -35.12 52.11
CA ASP A 476 -70.04 -35.46 52.29
C ASP A 476 -69.19 -35.03 51.07
N ILE A 477 -69.69 -35.23 49.85
CA ILE A 477 -69.00 -34.82 48.61
C ILE A 477 -68.98 -33.29 48.49
N VAL A 478 -70.11 -32.61 48.67
CA VAL A 478 -70.21 -31.14 48.56
C VAL A 478 -69.31 -30.47 49.59
N TRP A 479 -69.31 -30.98 50.82
CA TRP A 479 -68.43 -30.51 51.88
C TRP A 479 -66.96 -30.70 51.49
N THR A 480 -66.62 -31.84 50.89
CA THR A 480 -65.24 -32.14 50.48
C THR A 480 -64.79 -31.32 49.27
N ILE A 481 -65.65 -30.98 48.30
CA ILE A 481 -65.26 -30.20 47.11
C ILE A 481 -65.04 -28.70 47.42
N ASN A 482 -65.63 -28.19 48.50
CA ASN A 482 -65.57 -26.76 48.84
C ASN A 482 -64.14 -26.35 49.32
N PRO A 483 -63.43 -25.47 48.60
CA PRO A 483 -62.08 -25.02 48.98
C PRO A 483 -62.00 -24.31 50.34
N ARG A 484 -63.14 -23.86 50.88
CA ARG A 484 -63.19 -23.24 52.21
C ARG A 484 -62.97 -24.25 53.35
N ASN A 485 -63.10 -25.54 53.07
CA ASN A 485 -62.97 -26.60 54.07
C ASN A 485 -61.57 -27.26 54.05
N ASP A 486 -60.58 -26.66 53.38
CA ASP A 486 -59.28 -27.29 53.09
C ASP A 486 -58.43 -27.52 54.34
N SER A 487 -58.77 -26.89 55.48
CA SER A 487 -58.02 -27.09 56.73
C SER A 487 -58.40 -28.39 57.47
N MET A 488 -57.40 -28.97 58.14
CA MET A 488 -57.58 -30.08 59.07
C MET A 488 -58.56 -29.77 60.21
N GLN A 489 -58.60 -28.53 60.68
CA GLN A 489 -59.53 -28.10 61.72
C GLN A 489 -61.00 -28.27 61.29
N HIS A 490 -61.32 -28.00 60.02
CA HIS A 490 -62.66 -28.22 59.49
C HIS A 490 -63.00 -29.71 59.39
N LEU A 491 -62.05 -30.55 58.96
CA LEU A 491 -62.21 -32.01 58.93
C LEU A 491 -62.48 -32.59 60.33
N PHE A 492 -61.70 -32.15 61.31
CA PHE A 492 -61.82 -32.56 62.70
C PHE A 492 -63.19 -32.17 63.29
N THR A 493 -63.61 -30.91 63.07
CA THR A 493 -64.90 -30.41 63.57
C THR A 493 -66.06 -31.19 62.95
N ARG A 494 -66.01 -31.47 61.64
CA ARG A 494 -67.02 -32.23 60.92
C ARG A 494 -67.15 -33.66 61.44
N LEU A 495 -66.03 -34.35 61.71
CA LEU A 495 -66.04 -35.70 62.27
C LEU A 495 -66.60 -35.73 63.70
N ARG A 496 -66.25 -34.73 64.52
CA ARG A 496 -66.79 -34.58 65.88
C ARG A 496 -68.29 -34.33 65.88
N GLU A 497 -68.79 -33.47 65.00
CA GLU A 497 -70.22 -33.20 64.84
C GLU A 497 -70.99 -34.44 64.37
N TYR A 498 -70.40 -35.25 63.49
CA TYR A 498 -70.98 -36.53 63.06
C TYR A 498 -71.03 -37.57 64.19
N ALA A 499 -69.95 -37.69 64.97
CA ALA A 499 -69.80 -38.78 65.94
C ALA A 499 -70.50 -38.53 67.28
N LYS A 500 -70.64 -37.28 67.70
CA LYS A 500 -71.19 -36.90 69.02
C LYS A 500 -72.63 -37.41 69.25
N PRO A 501 -73.60 -37.24 68.33
CA PRO A 501 -74.95 -37.74 68.54
C PRO A 501 -75.02 -39.28 68.62
N LEU A 502 -74.15 -39.97 67.89
CA LEU A 502 -74.06 -41.43 67.90
C LEU A 502 -73.51 -41.94 69.24
N ALA A 503 -72.50 -41.29 69.79
CA ALA A 503 -71.93 -41.60 71.10
C ALA A 503 -72.95 -41.37 72.23
N GLU A 504 -73.67 -40.24 72.22
CA GLU A 504 -74.71 -39.91 73.20
C GLU A 504 -75.85 -40.96 73.20
N SER A 505 -76.27 -41.42 72.01
CA SER A 505 -77.35 -42.42 71.89
C SER A 505 -77.00 -43.80 72.45
N LYS A 506 -75.72 -44.10 72.65
CA LYS A 506 -75.21 -45.40 73.11
C LYS A 506 -74.49 -45.33 74.46
N GLU A 507 -74.53 -44.17 75.12
CA GLU A 507 -73.87 -43.92 76.41
C GLU A 507 -72.34 -44.20 76.37
N ILE A 508 -71.69 -43.89 75.25
CA ILE A 508 -70.23 -44.08 75.06
C ILE A 508 -69.52 -42.74 75.25
N THR A 509 -68.45 -42.72 76.06
CA THR A 509 -67.59 -41.53 76.19
C THR A 509 -66.73 -41.39 74.93
N LEU A 510 -66.77 -40.21 74.29
CA LEU A 510 -66.05 -39.94 73.04
C LEU A 510 -65.06 -38.78 73.23
N ASP A 511 -63.76 -39.09 73.17
CA ASP A 511 -62.69 -38.10 73.29
C ASP A 511 -62.02 -37.86 71.94
N PHE A 512 -61.84 -36.58 71.60
CA PHE A 512 -61.06 -36.18 70.43
C PHE A 512 -59.79 -35.47 70.87
N VAL A 513 -58.63 -36.00 70.48
CA VAL A 513 -57.31 -35.46 70.80
C VAL A 513 -56.64 -34.97 69.52
N THR A 514 -56.15 -33.73 69.52
CA THR A 514 -55.43 -33.14 68.38
C THR A 514 -54.20 -32.37 68.86
N ASP A 515 -53.10 -32.46 68.12
CA ASP A 515 -51.93 -31.62 68.35
C ASP A 515 -52.15 -30.22 67.76
N ALA A 516 -51.69 -29.16 68.44
CA ALA A 516 -51.87 -27.77 67.99
C ALA A 516 -51.24 -27.46 66.61
N GLN A 517 -50.25 -28.26 66.18
CA GLN A 517 -49.62 -28.13 64.87
C GLN A 517 -50.48 -28.73 63.73
N VAL A 518 -51.42 -29.62 64.05
CA VAL A 518 -52.28 -30.29 63.07
C VAL A 518 -53.42 -29.36 62.62
N GLU A 519 -53.88 -28.45 63.48
CA GLU A 519 -55.08 -27.63 63.21
C GLU A 519 -54.94 -26.67 62.01
N SER A 520 -53.73 -26.18 61.72
CA SER A 520 -53.47 -25.20 60.65
C SER A 520 -53.10 -25.81 59.30
N LEU A 521 -53.00 -27.14 59.21
CA LEU A 521 -52.62 -27.84 57.98
C LEU A 521 -53.72 -27.75 56.92
N SER A 522 -53.35 -27.38 55.70
CA SER A 522 -54.23 -27.43 54.53
C SER A 522 -54.00 -28.74 53.77
N LEU A 523 -55.05 -29.56 53.64
CA LEU A 523 -54.98 -30.84 52.96
C LEU A 523 -55.41 -30.73 51.50
N PRO A 524 -54.71 -31.39 50.57
CA PRO A 524 -55.21 -31.61 49.22
C PRO A 524 -56.58 -32.31 49.25
N LEU A 525 -57.45 -31.92 48.33
CA LEU A 525 -58.82 -32.43 48.20
C LEU A 525 -58.93 -33.97 48.30
N GLN A 526 -58.03 -34.68 47.60
CA GLN A 526 -58.00 -36.14 47.56
C GLN A 526 -57.58 -36.77 48.90
N VAL A 527 -56.69 -36.12 49.65
CA VAL A 527 -56.26 -36.57 50.98
C VAL A 527 -57.39 -36.40 51.98
N ARG A 528 -58.00 -35.21 52.01
CA ARG A 528 -59.13 -34.89 52.88
C ARG A 528 -60.30 -35.85 52.71
N GLN A 529 -60.70 -36.14 51.46
CA GLN A 529 -61.84 -37.03 51.17
C GLN A 529 -61.64 -38.42 51.75
N ASN A 530 -60.47 -39.00 51.50
CA ASN A 530 -60.15 -40.36 51.90
C ASN A 530 -59.98 -40.47 53.42
N VAL A 531 -59.30 -39.50 54.05
CA VAL A 531 -59.16 -39.47 55.52
C VAL A 531 -60.55 -39.38 56.18
N TYR A 532 -61.42 -38.47 55.74
CA TYR A 532 -62.78 -38.33 56.29
C TYR A 532 -63.55 -39.64 56.30
N LEU A 533 -63.59 -40.32 55.14
CA LEU A 533 -64.39 -41.52 54.98
C LEU A 533 -63.80 -42.72 55.71
N ILE A 534 -62.47 -42.83 55.82
CA ILE A 534 -61.81 -43.87 56.61
C ILE A 534 -62.16 -43.71 58.09
N VAL A 535 -62.05 -42.48 58.63
CA VAL A 535 -62.34 -42.22 60.05
C VAL A 535 -63.83 -42.41 60.34
N LYS A 536 -64.71 -41.94 59.46
CA LYS A 536 -66.17 -42.13 59.56
C LYS A 536 -66.54 -43.61 59.61
N GLU A 537 -65.94 -44.43 58.74
CA GLU A 537 -66.17 -45.88 58.71
C GLU A 537 -65.60 -46.58 59.96
N ALA A 538 -64.40 -46.19 60.41
CA ALA A 538 -63.81 -46.71 61.65
C ALA A 538 -64.68 -46.42 62.88
N LEU A 539 -65.19 -45.18 63.00
CA LEU A 539 -66.14 -44.78 64.05
C LEU A 539 -67.44 -45.56 63.98
N ASN A 540 -68.02 -45.73 62.78
CA ASN A 540 -69.25 -46.50 62.59
C ASN A 540 -69.07 -47.96 63.04
N ASN A 541 -67.92 -48.56 62.72
CA ASN A 541 -67.58 -49.91 63.15
C ASN A 541 -67.42 -50.00 64.67
N ALA A 542 -66.75 -49.03 65.29
CA ALA A 542 -66.63 -48.97 66.75
C ALA A 542 -68.01 -48.86 67.43
N PHE A 543 -68.87 -47.94 66.97
CA PHE A 543 -70.21 -47.76 67.53
C PHE A 543 -71.10 -48.99 67.35
N LYS A 544 -70.99 -49.74 66.25
CA LYS A 544 -71.86 -50.89 65.96
C LYS A 544 -71.40 -52.18 66.63
N TYR A 545 -70.09 -52.42 66.68
CA TYR A 545 -69.56 -53.75 66.98
C TYR A 545 -68.66 -53.81 68.22
N ALA A 546 -68.08 -52.71 68.68
CA ALA A 546 -67.06 -52.77 69.73
C ALA A 546 -67.63 -53.08 71.13
N GLN A 547 -68.90 -52.73 71.40
CA GLN A 547 -69.46 -52.73 72.77
C GLN A 547 -68.57 -51.96 73.77
N ALA A 548 -67.93 -50.90 73.29
CA ALA A 548 -67.01 -50.07 74.04
C ALA A 548 -67.76 -49.12 74.99
N SER A 549 -67.14 -48.78 76.12
CA SER A 549 -67.58 -47.68 76.98
C SER A 549 -66.87 -46.36 76.68
N GLN A 550 -65.74 -46.42 75.97
CA GLN A 550 -64.95 -45.26 75.57
C GLN A 550 -64.34 -45.44 74.17
N ILE A 551 -64.39 -44.38 73.36
CA ILE A 551 -63.74 -44.28 72.05
C ILE A 551 -62.90 -43.01 72.01
N ASN A 552 -61.64 -43.14 71.60
CA ASN A 552 -60.71 -42.03 71.43
C ASN A 552 -60.35 -41.87 69.95
N VAL A 553 -60.49 -40.65 69.44
CA VAL A 553 -60.05 -40.27 68.09
C VAL A 553 -58.87 -39.35 68.21
N GLU A 554 -57.72 -39.77 67.69
CA GLU A 554 -56.46 -39.05 67.80
C GLU A 554 -55.98 -38.56 66.44
N PHE A 555 -55.65 -37.28 66.35
CA PHE A 555 -55.00 -36.64 65.21
C PHE A 555 -53.63 -36.13 65.66
N ARG A 556 -52.57 -36.84 65.28
CA ARG A 556 -51.19 -36.54 65.68
C ARG A 556 -50.32 -36.33 64.45
N GLY A 557 -49.28 -35.51 64.58
CA GLY A 557 -48.36 -35.31 63.46
C GLY A 557 -47.00 -34.76 63.84
N GLN A 558 -45.95 -35.27 63.19
CA GLN A 558 -44.58 -34.80 63.36
C GLN A 558 -43.78 -35.04 62.05
N ASN A 559 -42.99 -34.06 61.60
CA ASN A 559 -42.09 -34.17 60.43
C ASN A 559 -42.77 -34.66 59.12
N ASP A 560 -43.86 -34.01 58.71
CA ASP A 560 -44.66 -34.34 57.50
C ASP A 560 -45.25 -35.77 57.46
N GLU A 561 -45.21 -36.50 58.58
CA GLU A 561 -45.93 -37.76 58.79
C GLU A 561 -47.11 -37.53 59.74
N TRP A 562 -48.31 -37.80 59.23
CA TRP A 562 -49.58 -37.58 59.94
C TRP A 562 -50.21 -38.93 60.27
N ASN A 563 -50.62 -39.06 61.54
CA ASN A 563 -51.28 -40.23 62.07
C ASN A 563 -52.69 -39.87 62.52
N VAL A 564 -53.67 -40.63 62.03
CA VAL A 564 -55.06 -40.54 62.50
C VAL A 564 -55.45 -41.90 63.05
N ALA A 565 -55.88 -41.95 64.31
CA ALA A 565 -56.24 -43.18 64.98
C ALA A 565 -57.65 -43.12 65.56
N VAL A 566 -58.42 -44.20 65.40
CA VAL A 566 -59.68 -44.43 66.12
C VAL A 566 -59.48 -45.65 67.02
N ILE A 567 -59.60 -45.46 68.32
CA ILE A 567 -59.26 -46.45 69.35
C ILE A 567 -60.49 -46.68 70.24
N ASP A 568 -60.89 -47.92 70.43
CA ASP A 568 -61.98 -48.30 71.34
C ASP A 568 -61.47 -49.22 72.45
N ASN A 569 -62.16 -49.26 73.59
CA ASN A 569 -61.86 -50.14 74.72
C ASN A 569 -62.78 -51.38 74.80
N GLY A 570 -63.36 -51.78 73.67
CA GLY A 570 -64.39 -52.81 73.58
C GLY A 570 -63.89 -54.26 73.65
N VAL A 571 -64.72 -55.18 73.14
CA VAL A 571 -64.47 -56.64 73.22
C VAL A 571 -63.32 -57.13 72.35
N GLY A 572 -62.85 -56.32 71.39
CA GLY A 572 -61.83 -56.70 70.41
C GLY A 572 -62.27 -57.83 69.47
N PHE A 573 -61.49 -58.10 68.42
CA PHE A 573 -61.77 -59.16 67.45
C PHE A 573 -60.49 -59.73 66.84
N ASP A 574 -60.61 -60.91 66.23
CA ASP A 574 -59.50 -61.55 65.51
C ASP A 574 -59.29 -60.88 64.15
N VAL A 575 -58.12 -60.26 63.98
CA VAL A 575 -57.73 -59.49 62.79
C VAL A 575 -57.63 -60.40 61.55
N GLU A 576 -57.20 -61.66 61.69
CA GLU A 576 -57.03 -62.57 60.55
C GLU A 576 -58.36 -63.14 60.06
N ALA A 577 -59.31 -63.40 60.96
CA ALA A 577 -60.63 -63.93 60.62
C ALA A 577 -61.56 -62.90 59.93
N VAL A 578 -61.32 -61.60 60.13
CA VAL A 578 -62.20 -60.50 59.66
C VAL A 578 -61.70 -59.84 58.36
N ASN A 579 -60.55 -60.26 57.84
CA ASN A 579 -59.86 -59.71 56.67
C ASN A 579 -60.63 -59.81 55.33
N THR A 580 -61.83 -60.42 55.33
CA THR A 580 -62.72 -60.59 54.18
C THR A 580 -63.96 -59.69 54.18
N ARG A 581 -64.16 -58.83 55.19
CA ARG A 581 -65.29 -57.89 55.22
C ARG A 581 -65.05 -56.66 54.32
N ASN A 582 -66.08 -56.25 53.57
CA ASN A 582 -66.01 -55.18 52.57
C ASN A 582 -65.55 -53.81 53.12
N GLY A 583 -65.89 -53.46 54.36
CA GLY A 583 -65.53 -52.16 54.96
C GLY A 583 -64.02 -51.96 55.15
N LEU A 584 -63.30 -52.98 55.64
CA LEU A 584 -61.86 -52.93 55.87
C LEU A 584 -61.06 -52.87 54.55
N LYS A 585 -61.50 -53.63 53.54
CA LYS A 585 -60.89 -53.60 52.19
C LYS A 585 -61.02 -52.21 51.55
N ASN A 586 -62.17 -51.55 51.73
CA ASN A 586 -62.41 -50.20 51.21
C ASN A 586 -61.55 -49.15 51.94
N MET A 587 -61.44 -49.22 53.27
CA MET A 587 -60.56 -48.32 54.02
C MET A 587 -59.09 -48.47 53.62
N LYS A 588 -58.61 -49.72 53.43
CA LYS A 588 -57.23 -49.98 53.01
C LYS A 588 -56.93 -49.43 51.61
N LYS A 589 -57.84 -49.66 50.65
CA LYS A 589 -57.72 -49.11 49.29
C LYS A 589 -57.65 -47.58 49.31
N ARG A 590 -58.48 -46.93 50.12
CA ARG A 590 -58.49 -45.46 50.26
C ARG A 590 -57.22 -44.91 50.89
N ALA A 591 -56.61 -45.65 51.83
CA ALA A 591 -55.31 -45.31 52.37
C ALA A 591 -54.21 -45.39 51.29
N GLU A 592 -54.21 -46.45 50.47
CA GLU A 592 -53.27 -46.60 49.34
C GLU A 592 -53.43 -45.48 48.29
N GLU A 593 -54.67 -45.04 48.01
CA GLU A 593 -54.98 -43.96 47.06
C GLU A 593 -54.40 -42.58 47.47
N ILE A 594 -54.07 -42.40 48.75
CA ILE A 594 -53.40 -41.21 49.27
C ILE A 594 -51.92 -41.47 49.64
N GLY A 595 -51.36 -42.61 49.23
CA GLY A 595 -49.99 -42.99 49.56
C GLY A 595 -49.78 -43.31 51.05
N GLY A 596 -50.85 -43.55 51.79
CA GLY A 596 -50.85 -43.87 53.20
C GLY A 596 -50.93 -45.37 53.50
N THR A 597 -50.70 -45.73 54.76
CA THR A 597 -50.79 -47.10 55.27
C THR A 597 -51.84 -47.18 56.37
N LEU A 598 -52.76 -48.14 56.25
CA LEU A 598 -53.76 -48.43 57.28
C LEU A 598 -53.31 -49.65 58.09
N VAL A 599 -53.18 -49.47 59.40
CA VAL A 599 -52.81 -50.51 60.36
C VAL A 599 -54.01 -50.77 61.27
N LEU A 600 -54.39 -52.03 61.40
CA LEU A 600 -55.45 -52.47 62.30
C LEU A 600 -54.84 -53.31 63.42
N GLU A 601 -55.10 -52.92 64.65
CA GLU A 601 -54.65 -53.62 65.86
C GLU A 601 -55.90 -53.98 66.67
N SER A 602 -56.09 -55.25 67.05
CA SER A 602 -57.16 -55.62 67.98
C SER A 602 -56.73 -56.75 68.88
N VAL A 603 -57.13 -56.65 70.16
CA VAL A 603 -56.81 -57.64 71.18
C VAL A 603 -58.12 -58.02 71.88
N LEU A 604 -58.42 -59.31 71.93
CA LEU A 604 -59.60 -59.84 72.62
C LEU A 604 -59.67 -59.31 74.07
N GLN A 605 -60.83 -58.76 74.42
CA GLN A 605 -61.15 -58.14 75.72
C GLN A 605 -60.34 -56.88 76.08
N LYS A 606 -59.63 -56.27 75.12
CA LYS A 606 -58.87 -55.02 75.31
C LYS A 606 -59.13 -53.94 74.25
N GLY A 607 -60.06 -54.18 73.32
CA GLY A 607 -60.48 -53.22 72.29
C GLY A 607 -59.79 -53.34 70.93
N SER A 608 -59.99 -52.33 70.09
CA SER A 608 -59.37 -52.23 68.76
C SER A 608 -58.89 -50.82 68.42
N ALA A 609 -57.93 -50.72 67.51
CA ALA A 609 -57.36 -49.48 67.01
C ALA A 609 -57.18 -49.53 65.49
N VAL A 610 -57.76 -48.55 64.80
CA VAL A 610 -57.57 -48.31 63.37
C VAL A 610 -56.66 -47.10 63.22
N ARG A 611 -55.43 -47.29 62.71
CA ARG A 611 -54.43 -46.24 62.53
C ARG A 611 -54.15 -46.00 61.05
N LEU A 612 -54.27 -44.76 60.60
CA LEU A 612 -53.93 -44.30 59.27
C LEU A 612 -52.68 -43.43 59.33
N ASN A 613 -51.61 -43.83 58.65
CA ASN A 613 -50.39 -43.03 58.48
C ASN A 613 -50.30 -42.52 57.04
N PHE A 614 -50.10 -41.22 56.85
CA PHE A 614 -49.90 -40.65 55.51
C PHE A 614 -48.95 -39.45 55.56
N LYS A 615 -48.31 -39.16 54.43
CA LYS A 615 -47.46 -37.97 54.25
C LYS A 615 -48.24 -36.89 53.53
N ASN A 616 -48.02 -35.63 53.91
CA ASN A 616 -48.62 -34.50 53.20
C ASN A 616 -47.93 -34.24 51.86
#